data_AF-D1JF74-F1
#
_entry.id   AF-D1JF74-F1
#
_cell.length_a   1.000
_cell.length_b   1.000
_cell.length_c   1.000
_cell.angle_alpha   90.00
_cell.angle_beta   90.00
_cell.angle_gamma   90.00
#
_symmetry.space_group_name_H-M   'P 1'
#
loop_
_entity.id
_entity.type
_entity.pdbx_description
1 polymer ?
#
loop_
_entity_poly.entity_id
_entity_poly.type
_entity_poly.pdbx_seq_one_letter_code
_entity_poly.pdbx_strand_id
1 'polypeptide(L)' 'MLDVDDEKQYDTYYRLLAVVYVNETNLNEKMVREGYAEVMYIPPSEFDSREWEV' A
#
# COMPACT_ATOMS: atom_id res chain seq x y z
N MET A 1 -3.23 -6.49 10.45
CA MET A 1 -4.35 -5.53 10.32
C MET A 1 -4.35 -5.03 8.89
N LEU A 2 -5.53 -4.81 8.29
CA LEU A 2 -5.66 -4.15 7.00
C LEU A 2 -6.06 -2.70 7.26
N ASP A 3 -5.31 -1.77 6.68
CA ASP A 3 -5.64 -0.35 6.67
C ASP A 3 -6.14 -0.01 5.27
N VAL A 4 -7.44 0.20 5.14
CA VAL A 4 -8.13 0.30 3.84
C VAL A 4 -8.12 1.74 3.39
N ASP A 5 -7.81 1.96 2.11
CA ASP A 5 -7.72 3.31 1.53
C ASP A 5 -9.07 4.04 1.61
N ASP A 6 -9.12 5.10 2.41
CA ASP A 6 -10.31 5.93 2.60
C ASP A 6 -10.67 6.79 1.38
N GLU A 7 -9.71 7.14 0.51
CA GLU A 7 -9.99 7.87 -0.74
C GLU A 7 -10.47 6.94 -1.86
N LYS A 8 -9.96 5.71 -1.89
CA LYS A 8 -10.28 4.73 -2.95
C LYS A 8 -10.14 3.28 -2.47
N GLN A 9 -11.24 2.75 -1.94
CA GLN A 9 -11.26 1.39 -1.39
C GLN A 9 -11.10 0.26 -2.42
N TYR A 10 -11.50 0.49 -3.68
CA TYR A 10 -11.51 -0.56 -4.71
C TYR A 10 -10.92 -0.10 -6.04
N ASP A 11 -10.27 -1.03 -6.75
CA ASP A 11 -9.90 -0.84 -8.14
C ASP A 11 -11.00 -1.25 -9.13
N THR A 12 -10.72 -1.14 -10.44
CA THR A 12 -11.67 -1.48 -11.53
C THR A 12 -12.08 -2.95 -11.56
N TYR A 13 -11.35 -3.82 -10.86
CA TYR A 13 -11.61 -5.26 -10.77
C TYR A 13 -12.25 -5.64 -9.43
N TYR A 14 -12.71 -4.67 -8.64
CA TYR A 14 -13.27 -4.84 -7.31
C TYR A 14 -12.31 -5.49 -6.30
N ARG A 15 -11.00 -5.27 -6.47
CA ARG A 15 -9.98 -5.67 -5.49
C ARG A 15 -9.85 -4.57 -4.44
N LEU A 16 -9.79 -4.96 -3.17
CA LEU A 16 -9.59 -4.05 -2.05
C LEU A 16 -8.18 -3.43 -2.11
N LEU A 17 -8.09 -2.10 -1.97
CA LEU A 17 -6.84 -1.36 -1.87
C LEU A 17 -6.56 -1.06 -0.38
N ALA A 18 -5.42 -1.54 0.12
CA ALA A 18 -5.08 -1.46 1.54
C ALA A 18 -3.57 -1.58 1.78
N VAL A 19 -3.10 -1.02 2.90
CA VAL A 19 -1.80 -1.32 3.50
C VAL A 19 -1.94 -2.48 4.48
N VAL A 20 -1.05 -3.46 4.39
CA VAL A 20 -1.09 -4.67 5.22
C VAL A 20 -0.08 -4.55 6.36
N TYR A 21 -0.55 -4.72 7.61
CA TYR A 21 0.29 -4.77 8.80
C TYR A 21 0.40 -6.19 9.36
N VAL A 22 1.63 -6.67 9.55
CA VAL A 22 1.94 -7.95 10.23
C VAL A 22 2.84 -7.64 11.43
N ASN A 23 2.40 -7.97 12.65
CA ASN A 23 3.13 -7.64 13.89
C ASN A 23 3.60 -6.17 13.92
N GLU A 24 2.66 -5.24 13.69
CA GLU A 24 2.90 -3.78 13.63
C GLU A 24 3.82 -3.31 12.49
N THR A 25 4.32 -4.22 11.65
CA THR A 25 5.16 -3.88 10.49
C THR A 25 4.28 -3.64 9.26
N ASN A 26 4.43 -2.49 8.61
CA ASN A 26 3.90 -2.25 7.26
C ASN A 26 4.62 -3.19 6.27
N LEU A 27 3.91 -4.22 5.82
CA LEU A 27 4.44 -5.22 4.92
C LEU A 27 4.74 -4.63 3.54
N ASN A 28 3.88 -3.73 3.04
CA ASN A 28 4.02 -3.11 1.73
C ASN A 28 5.33 -2.29 1.66
N GLU A 29 5.56 -1.43 2.65
CA GLU A 29 6.79 -0.64 2.78
C GLU A 29 8.02 -1.54 2.86
N LYS A 30 7.97 -2.58 3.71
CA LYS A 30 9.08 -3.52 3.87
C LYS A 30 9.43 -4.23 2.56
N MET A 31 8.43 -4.67 1.80
CA MET A 31 8.65 -5.34 0.51
C MET A 31 9.33 -4.41 -0.51
N VAL A 32 8.97 -3.13 -0.52
CA VAL A 32 9.65 -2.12 -1.36
C VAL A 32 11.09 -1.92 -0.91
N ARG A 33 11.32 -1.66 0.39
CA ARG A 33 12.65 -1.41 0.96
C ARG A 33 13.63 -2.57 0.79
N GLU A 34 13.15 -3.80 0.88
CA GLU A 34 13.98 -5.00 0.71
C GLU A 34 14.15 -5.42 -0.76
N GLY A 35 13.56 -4.67 -1.71
CA GLY A 35 13.68 -4.92 -3.15
C GLY A 35 12.84 -6.09 -3.66
N TYR A 36 11.82 -6.50 -2.90
CA TYR A 36 10.87 -7.55 -3.28
C TYR A 36 9.68 -7.02 -4.10
N ALA A 37 9.44 -5.71 -4.07
CA ALA A 37 8.36 -5.04 -4.79
C ALA A 37 8.80 -3.65 -5.27
N GLU A 38 8.07 -3.10 -6.24
CA GLU A 38 8.20 -1.72 -6.72
C GLU A 38 6.94 -0.93 -6.39
N VAL A 39 7.07 0.40 -6.26
CA VAL A 39 5.92 1.28 -6.02
C VAL A 39 5.00 1.31 -7.23
N MET A 40 3.70 1.11 -6.99
CA MET A 40 2.64 1.30 -7.99
C MET A 40 1.81 2.52 -7.63
N TYR A 41 1.77 3.53 -8.51
CA TYR A 41 1.00 4.73 -8.28
C TYR A 41 -0.48 4.55 -8.69
N ILE A 42 -1.40 4.60 -7.73
CA ILE A 42 -2.85 4.44 -7.93
C ILE A 42 -3.61 5.62 -7.31
N PRO A 43 -3.83 6.74 -8.03
CA PRO A 43 -4.62 7.84 -7.51
C PRO A 43 -6.15 7.64 -7.70
N PRO A 44 -6.99 8.34 -6.92
CA PRO A 44 -6.65 8.97 -5.63
C PRO A 44 -6.33 7.91 -4.57
N SER A 45 -5.54 8.28 -3.56
CA SER A 45 -5.12 7.41 -2.45
C SER A 45 -4.65 8.25 -1.29
N GLU A 46 -5.08 7.90 -0.07
CA GLU A 46 -4.58 8.55 1.15
C GLU A 46 -3.11 8.19 1.47
N PHE A 47 -2.60 7.11 0.87
CA PHE A 47 -1.25 6.62 1.13
C PHE A 47 -0.24 7.23 0.16
N ASP A 48 0.80 7.87 0.69
CA ASP A 48 1.95 8.29 -0.12
C ASP A 48 3.00 7.17 -0.22
N SER A 49 2.79 6.25 -1.16
CA SER A 49 3.69 5.10 -1.35
C SER A 49 5.11 5.47 -1.81
N ARG A 50 5.36 6.72 -2.22
CA ARG A 50 6.70 7.20 -2.60
C ARG A 50 7.61 7.36 -1.39
N GLU A 51 7.04 7.56 -0.21
CA GLU A 51 7.80 7.64 1.04
C GLU A 51 8.46 6.31 1.42
N TRP A 52 8.01 5.20 0.83
CA TRP A 52 8.53 3.85 1.11
C TRP A 52 9.84 3.53 0.38
N GLU A 53 10.20 4.29 -0.65
CA GLU A 53 11.47 4.14 -1.38
C GLU A 53 12.64 4.87 -0.68
N VAL A 54 12.37 5.61 0.41
CA VAL A 54 13.33 6.51 1.09
C VAL A 54 14.02 5.84 2.27
#